data_AF-E6VXF3-F1
#
_entry.id   AF-E6VXF3-F1
#
_cell.length_a   1.000
_cell.length_b   1.000
_cell.length_c   1.000
_cell.angle_alpha   90.00
_cell.angle_beta   90.00
_cell.angle_gamma   90.00
#
_symmetry.space_group_name_H-M   'P 1'
#
loop_
_entity.id
_entity.type
_entity.pdbx_description
1 polymer ?
#
loop_
_entity_poly.entity_id
_entity_poly.type
_entity_poly.pdbx_seq_one_letter_code
_entity_poly.pdbx_strand_id
1 'polypeptide(L)'
;MSTTDKTLLWMILTLLGVALSLGLGAVWLNIERMDVAYDLRKMEKSLNQKEALAVKLSVERNNLVSPYQLKKLAGKLDLGVAAPGQIRRFTDTK
;
A
#
# COMPACT_ATOMS: atom_id res chain seq x y z
N MET A 1 30.87 44.17 39.78
CA MET A 1 29.73 43.60 39.04
C MET A 1 28.57 43.50 40.02
N SER A 2 27.53 44.29 39.81
CA SER A 2 26.40 44.41 40.74
C SER A 2 25.66 43.07 40.83
N THR A 3 25.01 42.80 41.96
CA THR A 3 24.15 41.61 42.14
C THR A 3 23.07 41.51 41.07
N THR A 4 22.55 42.66 40.62
CA THR A 4 21.61 42.78 39.49
C THR A 4 22.19 42.33 38.15
N ASP A 5 23.46 42.61 37.87
CA ASP A 5 24.11 42.19 36.62
C ASP A 5 24.25 40.67 36.56
N LYS A 6 24.57 40.04 37.71
CA LYS A 6 24.68 38.58 37.82
C LYS A 6 23.32 37.91 37.60
N THR A 7 22.25 38.43 38.20
CA THR A 7 20.90 37.86 38.01
C THR A 7 20.42 37.99 36.57
N LEU A 8 20.73 39.10 35.91
CA LEU A 8 20.39 39.32 34.49
C LEU A 8 21.17 38.33 33.61
N LEU A 9 22.46 38.14 33.87
CA LEU A 9 23.29 37.17 33.16
C LEU A 9 22.74 35.74 33.29
N TRP A 10 22.40 35.30 34.51
CA TRP A 10 21.78 33.99 34.72
C TRP A 10 20.45 33.84 33.98
N MET A 11 19.62 34.88 33.99
CA MET A 11 18.35 34.88 33.26
C MET A 11 18.56 34.70 31.74
N ILE A 12 19.51 35.44 31.16
CA ILE A 12 19.87 35.30 29.74
C ILE A 12 20.39 33.88 29.43
N LEU A 13 21.27 33.33 30.27
CA LEU A 13 21.79 31.98 30.08
C LEU A 13 20.69 30.92 30.12
N THR A 14 19.75 31.03 31.06
CA THR A 14 18.62 30.09 31.15
C THR A 14 17.71 30.19 29.92
N LEU A 15 17.41 31.41 29.46
CA LEU A 15 16.59 31.63 28.27
C LEU A 15 17.27 31.06 27.02
N LEU A 16 18.58 31.27 26.87
CA LEU A 16 19.36 30.71 25.77
C LEU A 16 19.35 29.18 25.81
N GLY A 17 19.54 28.59 26.98
CA GLY A 17 19.48 27.13 27.16
C GLY A 17 18.13 26.55 26.76
N VAL A 18 17.03 27.19 27.19
CA VAL A 18 15.67 26.78 26.80
C VAL A 18 15.48 26.90 25.29
N ALA A 19 15.86 28.03 24.68
CA ALA A 19 15.74 28.24 23.24
C ALA A 19 16.51 27.19 22.43
N LEU A 20 17.73 26.84 22.85
CA LEU A 20 18.53 25.80 22.20
C LEU A 20 17.89 24.41 22.34
N SER A 21 17.40 24.06 23.53
CA SER A 21 16.73 22.78 23.75
C SER A 21 15.45 22.63 22.92
N LEU A 22 14.65 23.69 22.80
CA LEU A 22 13.46 23.72 21.96
C LEU A 22 13.83 23.63 20.46
N GLY A 23 14.87 24.35 20.03
CA GLY A 23 15.37 24.27 18.66
C GLY A 23 15.82 22.85 18.30
N LEU A 24 16.58 22.20 19.18
CA LEU A 24 17.02 20.82 18.99
C LEU A 24 15.83 19.84 18.98
N GLY A 25 14.89 19.99 19.91
CA GLY A 25 13.66 19.19 19.97
C GLY A 25 12.80 19.36 18.71
N ALA A 26 12.71 20.56 18.17
CA ALA A 26 11.98 20.84 16.94
C ALA A 26 12.62 20.16 15.73
N VAL A 27 13.95 20.18 15.61
CA VAL A 27 14.67 19.45 14.55
C VAL A 27 14.46 17.94 14.69
N TRP A 28 14.54 17.41 15.92
CA TRP A 28 14.30 15.99 16.17
C TRP A 28 12.89 15.55 15.75
N LEU A 29 11.87 16.30 16.19
CA LEU A 29 10.48 16.04 15.79
C LEU A 29 10.27 16.17 14.28
N ASN A 30 11.02 17.07 13.63
CA ASN A 30 10.95 17.23 12.18
C ASN A 30 11.48 15.98 11.46
N ILE A 31 12.60 15.43 11.90
CA ILE A 31 13.19 14.19 11.35
C ILE A 31 12.22 13.03 11.52
N GLU A 32 11.71 12.81 12.75
CA GLU A 32 10.75 11.74 13.03
C GLU A 32 9.49 11.86 12.16
N ARG A 33 8.95 13.09 12.04
CA ARG A 33 7.79 13.36 11.18
C ARG A 33 8.09 13.06 9.72
N MET A 34 9.29 13.38 9.26
CA MET A 34 9.71 13.13 7.89
C MET A 34 9.86 11.63 7.61
N ASP A 35 10.44 10.87 8.54
CA ASP A 35 10.57 9.42 8.45
C ASP A 35 9.20 8.73 8.37
N VAL A 36 8.28 9.10 9.26
CA VAL A 36 6.89 8.60 9.22
C VAL A 36 6.21 8.93 7.89
N ALA A 37 6.41 10.13 7.36
CA ALA A 37 5.85 10.53 6.08
C ALA A 37 6.44 9.72 4.91
N TYR A 38 7.73 9.38 4.95
CA TYR A 38 8.36 8.52 3.97
C TYR A 38 7.82 7.10 4.01
N ASP A 39 7.68 6.53 5.21
CA ASP A 39 7.13 5.19 5.38
C ASP A 39 5.68 5.11 4.91
N LEU A 40 4.87 6.12 5.23
CA LEU A 40 3.49 6.21 4.74
C LEU A 40 3.45 6.23 3.21
N ARG A 41 4.27 7.07 2.57
CA ARG A 41 4.36 7.12 1.10
C ARG A 41 4.82 5.80 0.49
N LYS A 42 5.72 5.09 1.14
CA LYS A 42 6.19 3.77 0.69
C LYS A 42 5.08 2.74 0.78
N MET A 43 4.32 2.73 1.87
CA MET A 43 3.17 1.84 2.05
C MET A 43 2.08 2.15 1.04
N GLU A 44 1.74 3.42 0.83
CA GLU A 44 0.77 3.87 -0.17
C GLU A 44 1.18 3.42 -1.57
N LYS A 45 2.44 3.58 -1.94
CA LYS A 45 2.96 3.10 -3.23
C LYS A 45 2.81 1.58 -3.37
N SER A 46 3.12 0.81 -2.33
CA SER A 46 2.97 -0.66 -2.34
C SER A 46 1.51 -1.07 -2.47
N LEU A 47 0.61 -0.38 -1.75
CA LEU A 47 -0.82 -0.61 -1.82
C LEU A 47 -1.35 -0.35 -3.23
N ASN A 48 -1.01 0.81 -3.81
CA ASN A 48 -1.42 1.18 -5.16
C ASN A 48 -0.91 0.18 -6.21
N GLN A 49 0.32 -0.34 -6.06
CA GLN A 49 0.85 -1.37 -6.95
C GLN A 49 0.06 -2.69 -6.86
N LYS A 50 -0.30 -3.11 -5.64
CA LYS A 50 -1.09 -4.32 -5.43
C LYS A 50 -2.52 -4.17 -5.95
N GLU A 51 -3.13 -3.01 -5.74
CA GLU A 51 -4.46 -2.70 -6.24
C GLU A 51 -4.49 -2.69 -7.78
N ALA A 52 -3.53 -2.03 -8.41
CA ALA A 52 -3.40 -2.04 -9.87
C ALA A 52 -3.23 -3.46 -10.43
N LEU A 53 -2.42 -4.30 -9.77
CA LEU A 53 -2.27 -5.70 -10.14
C LEU A 53 -3.57 -6.49 -9.97
N ALA A 54 -4.28 -6.29 -8.85
CA ALA A 54 -5.56 -6.96 -8.59
C ALA A 54 -6.61 -6.60 -9.64
N VAL A 55 -6.69 -5.32 -10.03
CA VAL A 55 -7.56 -4.87 -11.12
C VAL A 55 -7.18 -5.59 -12.42
N LYS A 56 -5.90 -5.61 -12.81
CA LYS A 56 -5.45 -6.30 -14.02
C LYS A 56 -5.82 -7.78 -14.02
N LEU A 57 -5.53 -8.48 -12.93
CA LEU A 57 -5.87 -9.90 -12.77
C LEU A 57 -7.39 -10.13 -12.83
N SER A 58 -8.20 -9.21 -12.30
CA SER A 58 -9.66 -9.31 -12.40
C SER A 58 -10.15 -9.22 -13.84
N VAL A 59 -9.54 -8.33 -14.66
CA VAL A 59 -9.86 -8.19 -16.08
C VAL A 59 -9.45 -9.46 -16.84
N GLU A 60 -8.25 -9.97 -16.60
CA GLU A 60 -7.75 -11.20 -17.23
C GLU A 60 -8.62 -12.40 -16.87
N ARG A 61 -8.99 -12.55 -15.60
CA ARG A 61 -9.93 -13.59 -15.15
C ARG A 61 -11.26 -13.48 -15.87
N ASN A 62 -11.83 -12.29 -15.98
CA ASN A 62 -13.11 -12.08 -16.68
C ASN A 62 -13.00 -12.39 -18.18
N ASN A 63 -11.87 -12.06 -18.80
CA ASN A 63 -11.59 -12.42 -20.20
C ASN A 63 -11.49 -13.95 -20.38
N LEU A 64 -10.80 -14.65 -19.49
CA LEU A 64 -10.67 -16.12 -19.55
C LEU A 64 -12.02 -16.83 -19.42
N VAL A 65 -12.93 -16.29 -18.60
CA VAL A 65 -14.28 -16.83 -18.39
C VAL A 65 -15.27 -16.30 -19.45
N SER A 66 -14.83 -15.46 -20.39
CA SER A 66 -15.73 -14.90 -21.40
C SER A 66 -16.29 -16.01 -22.32
N PRO A 67 -17.56 -15.90 -22.77
CA PRO A 67 -18.18 -16.92 -23.61
C PRO A 67 -17.38 -17.24 -24.88
N TYR A 68 -16.70 -16.25 -25.45
CA TYR A 68 -15.85 -16.43 -26.62
C TYR A 68 -14.66 -17.34 -26.32
N GLN A 69 -13.92 -17.09 -25.23
CA GLN A 69 -12.77 -17.92 -24.86
C GLN A 69 -13.21 -19.32 -24.45
N LEU A 70 -14.33 -19.44 -23.72
CA LEU A 70 -14.90 -20.73 -23.36
C LEU A 70 -15.34 -21.52 -24.59
N LYS A 71 -15.99 -20.89 -25.58
CA LYS A 71 -16.38 -21.54 -26.84
C LYS A 71 -15.15 -21.97 -27.64
N LYS A 72 -14.11 -21.14 -27.68
CA LYS A 72 -12.83 -21.49 -28.33
C LYS A 72 -12.17 -22.69 -27.64
N LEU A 73 -12.16 -22.74 -26.31
CA LEU A 73 -11.63 -23.86 -25.55
C LEU A 73 -12.47 -25.13 -25.75
N ALA A 74 -13.79 -25.00 -25.75
CA ALA A 74 -14.73 -26.09 -26.00
C ALA A 74 -14.47 -26.71 -27.39
N GLY A 75 -14.30 -25.89 -28.43
CA GLY A 75 -13.95 -26.38 -29.77
C GLY A 75 -12.58 -27.09 -29.82
N LYS A 76 -11.59 -26.67 -29.02
CA LYS A 76 -10.30 -27.38 -28.94
C LYS A 76 -10.39 -28.72 -28.22
N LEU A 77 -11.32 -28.85 -27.27
CA LEU A 77 -11.54 -30.05 -26.47
C LEU A 77 -12.63 -30.97 -27.06
N ASP A 78 -13.12 -30.64 -28.26
CA ASP A 78 -14.26 -31.31 -28.92
C ASP A 78 -15.53 -31.37 -28.05
N LEU A 79 -15.70 -30.37 -27.19
CA LEU A 79 -16.85 -30.20 -26.31
C LEU A 79 -17.91 -29.39 -27.05
N GLY A 80 -19.03 -30.03 -27.38
CA GLY A 80 -20.19 -29.41 -28.03
C GLY A 80 -21.45 -29.44 -27.17
N VAL A 81 -22.56 -28.92 -27.69
CA VAL A 81 -23.89 -29.17 -27.12
C VAL A 81 -24.23 -30.65 -27.37
N ALA A 82 -24.80 -31.33 -26.37
CA ALA A 82 -25.22 -32.73 -26.55
C ALA A 82 -26.30 -32.80 -27.65
N ALA A 83 -26.19 -33.78 -28.55
CA ALA A 83 -27.21 -33.98 -29.57
C ALA A 83 -28.55 -34.40 -28.92
N PRO A 84 -29.70 -34.11 -29.55
CA PRO A 84 -31.00 -34.55 -29.06
C PRO A 84 -31.00 -36.08 -28.82
N GLY A 85 -31.29 -36.51 -27.59
CA GLY A 85 -31.28 -37.92 -27.18
C GLY A 85 -29.98 -38.42 -26.51
N GLN A 86 -28.92 -37.59 -26.43
CA GLN A 86 -27.65 -37.98 -25.82
C GLN A 86 -27.59 -37.59 -24.33
N ILE A 87 -27.60 -38.57 -23.42
CA ILE A 87 -27.47 -38.35 -21.97
C ILE A 87 -25.99 -38.37 -21.57
N ARG A 88 -25.47 -37.26 -21.03
CA ARG A 88 -24.12 -37.23 -20.42
C ARG A 88 -24.14 -37.95 -19.09
N ARG A 89 -23.38 -39.05 -18.97
CA ARG A 89 -23.04 -39.67 -17.69
C ARG A 89 -21.66 -39.18 -17.25
N PHE A 90 -21.57 -38.57 -16.08
CA PHE A 90 -20.29 -38.31 -15.46
C PHE A 90 -19.74 -39.66 -14.99
N THR A 91 -18.75 -40.19 -15.71
CA THR A 91 -17.96 -41.31 -15.19
C THR A 91 -17.00 -40.75 -14.16
N ASP A 92 -17.31 -40.98 -12.88
CA ASP A 92 -16.42 -40.72 -11.75
C ASP A 92 -15.22 -41.67 -11.85
N THR A 93 -14.18 -41.24 -12.58
CA THR A 93 -12.89 -41.92 -12.55
C THR A 93 -12.18 -41.55 -11.26
N LYS A 94 -12.23 -42.49 -10.30
CA LYS A 94 -11.43 -42.53 -9.08
C LYS A 94 -9.94 -42.41 -9.33
#